data_AF-A0A5N5W1I4-F1
#
_entry.id   AF-A0A5N5W1I4-F1
#
_cell.length_a   1.000
_cell.length_b   1.000
_cell.length_c   1.000
_cell.angle_alpha   90.00
_cell.angle_beta   90.00
_cell.angle_gamma   90.00
#
_symmetry.space_group_name_H-M   'P 1'
#
loop_
_entity.id
_entity.type
_entity.pdbx_description
1 polymer ?
#
loop_
_entity_poly.entity_id
_entity_poly.type
_entity_poly.pdbx_seq_one_letter_code
_entity_poly.pdbx_strand_id
1 'polypeptide(L)'
;MMGAMVELLRDRLTKLSPAERAEFVGRFPHAYAAPRPRTLHQLAVRLLAVLRVDAAALTRGEVQLLEAAVALSGQPSGRYGPAVVVRGALESMLGVGSRVSAARIEEVLGRLAARALVLADDDLGVLRIHPAALDLFRAPLGLRSHGAADALPPRHAPLEPGRPAPGLRSAHEGAAAGQAAAATALARLDRLLEAFTEGWPVLKRGGIAVAEVRRLGRLLHVPEDEARLWLHLAAELDLIAASHGRWTTTQTATAWARAEPAARLADLGRALLTLPALPLEVRRRRRAR
;
A
#
# COMPACT_ATOMS: atom_id res chain seq x y z
N MET A 1 -18.61 -17.42 12.73
CA MET A 1 -18.13 -16.18 12.10
C MET A 1 -18.47 -16.13 10.62
N MET A 2 -17.98 -17.08 9.80
CA MET A 2 -18.25 -17.08 8.35
C MET A 2 -19.74 -17.10 7.97
N GLY A 3 -20.58 -17.85 8.69
CA GLY A 3 -22.02 -17.89 8.42
C GLY A 3 -22.69 -16.51 8.43
N ALA A 4 -22.41 -15.68 9.44
CA ALA A 4 -22.97 -14.33 9.51
C ALA A 4 -22.48 -13.42 8.36
N MET A 5 -21.22 -13.55 7.93
CA MET A 5 -20.72 -12.82 6.76
C MET A 5 -21.37 -13.29 5.46
N VAL A 6 -21.62 -14.59 5.31
CA VAL A 6 -22.32 -15.15 4.15
C VAL A 6 -23.73 -14.56 4.05
N GLU A 7 -24.44 -14.48 5.17
CA GLU A 7 -25.79 -13.92 5.21
C GLU A 7 -25.79 -12.41 4.91
N LEU A 8 -24.90 -11.62 5.52
CA LEU A 8 -24.77 -10.20 5.19
C LEU A 8 -24.39 -9.96 3.74
N LEU A 9 -23.47 -10.76 3.18
CA LEU A 9 -23.10 -10.64 1.77
C LEU A 9 -24.25 -11.04 0.85
N ARG A 10 -25.00 -12.09 1.19
CA ARG A 10 -26.22 -12.48 0.45
C ARG A 10 -27.26 -11.36 0.47
N ASP A 11 -27.51 -10.78 1.63
CA ASP A 11 -28.51 -9.73 1.79
C ASP A 11 -28.07 -8.46 1.04
N ARG A 12 -26.77 -8.12 1.08
CA ARG A 12 -26.19 -7.07 0.23
C ARG A 12 -26.39 -7.36 -1.26
N LEU A 13 -26.03 -8.56 -1.72
CA LEU A 13 -26.20 -8.96 -3.12
C LEU A 13 -27.66 -8.87 -3.56
N THR A 14 -28.60 -9.15 -2.66
CA THR A 14 -30.05 -9.05 -2.91
C THR A 14 -30.49 -7.61 -3.10
N LYS A 15 -29.94 -6.67 -2.33
CA LYS A 15 -30.20 -5.22 -2.43
C LYS A 15 -29.58 -4.56 -3.67
N LEU A 16 -28.52 -5.14 -4.25
CA LEU A 16 -27.91 -4.65 -5.49
C LEU A 16 -28.81 -4.91 -6.71
N SER A 17 -28.89 -3.92 -7.60
CA SER A 17 -29.51 -4.06 -8.92
C SER A 17 -28.79 -5.14 -9.76
N PRO A 18 -29.44 -5.69 -10.81
CA PRO A 18 -28.79 -6.68 -11.67
C PRO A 18 -27.46 -6.22 -12.28
N ALA A 19 -27.36 -4.94 -12.67
CA ALA A 19 -26.14 -4.36 -13.24
C ALA A 19 -25.02 -4.25 -12.20
N GLU A 20 -25.31 -3.69 -11.02
CA GLU A 20 -24.34 -3.58 -9.93
C GLU A 20 -23.88 -4.96 -9.45
N ARG A 21 -24.78 -5.94 -9.43
CA ARG A 21 -24.45 -7.33 -9.08
C ARG A 21 -23.53 -7.97 -10.11
N ALA A 22 -23.79 -7.76 -11.40
CA ALA A 22 -22.92 -8.25 -12.47
C ALA A 22 -21.54 -7.60 -12.40
N GLU A 23 -21.47 -6.29 -12.16
CA GLU A 23 -20.21 -5.57 -11.97
C GLU A 23 -19.45 -6.07 -10.75
N PHE A 24 -20.15 -6.25 -9.62
CA PHE A 24 -19.58 -6.79 -8.39
C PHE A 24 -19.00 -8.19 -8.60
N VAL A 25 -19.76 -9.10 -9.23
CA VAL A 25 -19.31 -10.46 -9.53
C VAL A 25 -18.18 -10.47 -10.57
N GLY A 26 -18.19 -9.55 -11.54
CA GLY A 26 -17.15 -9.40 -12.56
C GLY A 26 -15.76 -9.15 -11.99
N ARG A 27 -15.66 -8.55 -10.79
CA ARG A 27 -14.39 -8.39 -10.06
C ARG A 27 -13.84 -9.71 -9.51
N PHE A 28 -14.66 -10.76 -9.45
CA PHE A 28 -14.33 -12.06 -8.88
C PHE A 28 -14.67 -13.20 -9.87
N PRO A 29 -13.99 -13.27 -11.02
CA PRO A 29 -14.33 -14.24 -12.07
C PRO A 29 -14.34 -15.70 -11.57
N HIS A 30 -13.48 -16.01 -10.60
CA HIS A 30 -13.41 -17.34 -9.97
C HIS A 30 -14.65 -17.72 -9.16
N ALA A 31 -15.38 -16.76 -8.59
CA ALA A 31 -16.59 -17.05 -7.82
C ALA A 31 -17.70 -17.66 -8.71
N TYR A 32 -17.64 -17.37 -10.02
CA TYR A 32 -18.58 -17.86 -11.03
C TYR A 32 -18.06 -19.06 -11.85
N ALA A 33 -16.88 -19.59 -11.52
CA ALA A 33 -16.32 -20.78 -12.17
C ALA A 33 -17.25 -22.00 -12.02
N ALA A 34 -17.15 -22.94 -12.96
CA ALA A 34 -17.97 -24.15 -12.94
C ALA A 34 -17.66 -25.01 -11.70
N PRO A 35 -18.68 -25.63 -11.06
CA PRO A 35 -20.11 -25.52 -11.38
C PRO A 35 -20.66 -24.14 -10.99
N ARG A 36 -21.49 -23.51 -11.83
CA ARG A 36 -22.01 -22.15 -11.53
C ARG A 36 -22.87 -22.15 -10.27
N PRO A 37 -22.77 -21.14 -9.39
CA PRO A 37 -23.62 -21.04 -8.21
C PRO A 37 -25.08 -20.88 -8.63
N ARG A 38 -25.98 -21.68 -8.03
CA ARG A 38 -27.42 -21.67 -8.32
C ARG A 38 -28.19 -20.68 -7.45
N THR A 39 -27.61 -20.25 -6.34
CA THR A 39 -28.23 -19.34 -5.38
C THR A 39 -27.27 -18.22 -4.97
N LEU A 40 -27.82 -17.09 -4.51
CA LEU A 40 -27.01 -15.99 -3.97
C LEU A 40 -26.22 -16.41 -2.73
N HIS A 41 -26.75 -17.34 -1.93
CA HIS A 41 -26.02 -17.90 -0.79
C HIS A 41 -24.77 -18.68 -1.25
N GLN A 42 -24.89 -19.54 -2.27
CA GLN A 42 -23.74 -20.24 -2.85
C GLN A 42 -22.70 -19.27 -3.44
N LEU A 43 -23.16 -18.21 -4.10
CA LEU A 43 -22.30 -17.16 -4.61
C LEU A 43 -21.57 -16.42 -3.47
N ALA A 44 -22.27 -16.05 -2.40
CA ALA A 44 -21.70 -15.39 -1.23
C ALA A 44 -20.62 -16.25 -0.54
N VAL A 45 -20.89 -17.55 -0.34
CA VAL A 45 -19.89 -18.50 0.19
C VAL A 45 -18.62 -18.51 -0.66
N ARG A 46 -18.77 -18.57 -1.99
CA ARG A 46 -17.62 -18.60 -2.91
C ARG A 46 -16.84 -17.30 -2.94
N LEU A 47 -17.54 -16.17 -2.97
CA LEU A 47 -16.91 -14.85 -2.93
C LEU A 47 -16.02 -14.72 -1.70
N LEU A 48 -16.52 -15.08 -0.51
CA LEU A 48 -15.75 -15.02 0.73
C LEU A 48 -14.59 -16.04 0.77
N ALA A 49 -14.77 -17.23 0.18
CA ALA A 49 -13.72 -18.25 0.15
C ALA A 49 -12.54 -17.90 -0.77
N VAL A 50 -12.79 -17.14 -1.83
CA VAL A 50 -11.78 -16.80 -2.86
C VAL A 50 -11.22 -15.39 -2.67
N LEU A 51 -11.79 -14.59 -1.78
CA LEU A 51 -11.37 -13.23 -1.52
C LEU A 51 -9.92 -13.20 -1.02
N ARG A 52 -9.04 -12.72 -1.89
CA ARG A 52 -7.65 -12.39 -1.55
C ARG A 52 -7.55 -10.88 -1.48
N VAL A 53 -6.93 -10.40 -0.41
CA VAL A 53 -6.68 -8.97 -0.27
C VAL A 53 -5.30 -8.68 -0.82
N ASP A 54 -5.25 -7.93 -1.90
CA ASP A 54 -4.02 -7.30 -2.37
C ASP A 54 -3.90 -5.92 -1.72
N ALA A 55 -3.00 -5.79 -0.75
CA ALA A 55 -2.75 -4.53 -0.06
C ALA A 55 -2.34 -3.42 -1.03
N ALA A 56 -1.64 -3.75 -2.13
CA ALA A 56 -1.19 -2.77 -3.11
C ALA A 56 -2.36 -2.15 -3.90
N ALA A 57 -3.50 -2.83 -3.96
CA ALA A 57 -4.72 -2.34 -4.62
C ALA A 57 -5.60 -1.45 -3.72
N LEU A 58 -5.20 -1.26 -2.46
CA LEU A 58 -5.89 -0.39 -1.52
C LEU A 58 -5.23 0.99 -1.51
N THR A 59 -6.08 2.02 -1.56
CA THR A 59 -5.65 3.39 -1.29
C THR A 59 -5.20 3.53 0.16
N ARG A 60 -4.36 4.54 0.44
CA ARG A 60 -3.91 4.83 1.80
C ARG A 60 -5.06 4.96 2.82
N GLY A 61 -6.17 5.62 2.43
CA GLY A 61 -7.33 5.76 3.31
C GLY A 61 -8.06 4.45 3.58
N GLU A 62 -8.13 3.55 2.59
CA GLU A 62 -8.68 2.20 2.76
C GLU A 62 -7.81 1.36 3.70
N VAL A 63 -6.48 1.41 3.55
CA VAL A 63 -5.55 0.71 4.45
C VAL A 63 -5.68 1.21 5.88
N GLN A 64 -5.68 2.53 6.10
CA GLN A 64 -5.79 3.11 7.44
C GLN A 64 -7.11 2.74 8.13
N LEU A 65 -8.22 2.82 7.41
CA LEU A 65 -9.52 2.49 7.97
C LEU A 65 -9.67 0.98 8.23
N LEU A 66 -9.13 0.14 7.36
CA LEU A 66 -9.14 -1.31 7.54
C LEU A 66 -8.24 -1.73 8.71
N GLU A 67 -7.05 -1.16 8.84
CA GLU A 67 -6.14 -1.38 9.98
C GLU A 67 -6.80 -0.96 11.31
N ALA A 68 -7.46 0.20 11.32
CA ALA A 68 -8.22 0.70 12.45
C ALA A 68 -9.36 -0.27 12.84
N ALA A 69 -10.13 -0.73 11.87
CA ALA A 69 -11.18 -1.72 12.12
C ALA A 69 -10.58 -3.03 12.68
N VAL A 70 -9.48 -3.53 12.10
CA VAL A 70 -8.82 -4.76 12.56
C VAL A 70 -8.32 -4.61 14.00
N ALA A 71 -7.71 -3.47 14.35
CA ALA A 71 -7.28 -3.17 15.72
C ALA A 71 -8.44 -3.24 16.72
N LEU A 72 -9.58 -2.62 16.39
CA LEU A 72 -10.78 -2.63 17.24
C LEU A 72 -11.41 -4.02 17.33
N SER A 73 -11.33 -4.81 16.27
CA SER A 73 -11.92 -6.16 16.25
C SER A 73 -11.18 -7.16 17.15
N GLY A 74 -9.92 -6.86 17.50
CA GLY A 74 -9.12 -7.63 18.45
C GLY A 74 -9.35 -7.23 19.91
N GLN A 75 -10.05 -6.11 20.14
CA GLN A 75 -10.47 -5.76 21.50
C GLN A 75 -11.69 -6.58 21.89
N PRO A 76 -11.82 -7.00 23.16
CA PRO A 76 -13.00 -7.69 23.65
C PRO A 76 -14.20 -6.75 23.61
N SER A 77 -14.90 -6.71 22.48
CA SER A 77 -16.12 -5.93 22.29
C SER A 77 -17.34 -6.70 22.85
N GLY A 78 -17.22 -7.19 24.08
CA GLY A 78 -18.28 -7.83 24.85
C GLY A 78 -19.20 -8.77 24.04
N ARG A 79 -20.41 -8.28 23.74
CA ARG A 79 -21.55 -9.01 23.15
C ARG A 79 -21.32 -9.53 21.74
N TYR A 80 -20.37 -8.95 21.01
CA TYR A 80 -20.10 -9.31 19.62
C TYR A 80 -18.77 -10.07 19.56
N GLY A 81 -18.79 -11.26 18.97
CA GLY A 81 -17.59 -12.10 18.85
C GLY A 81 -16.47 -11.45 18.02
N PRO A 82 -15.37 -12.17 17.79
CA PRO A 82 -14.22 -11.64 17.05
C PRO A 82 -14.60 -11.17 15.64
N ALA A 83 -13.79 -10.27 15.08
CA ALA A 83 -13.98 -9.68 13.75
C ALA A 83 -15.24 -8.79 13.62
N VAL A 84 -15.77 -8.28 14.74
CA VAL A 84 -16.88 -7.33 14.77
C VAL A 84 -16.42 -6.02 15.40
N VAL A 85 -16.80 -4.90 14.78
CA VAL A 85 -16.46 -3.55 15.23
C VAL A 85 -17.73 -2.72 15.30
N VAL A 86 -17.98 -2.07 16.44
CA VAL A 86 -19.07 -1.10 16.55
C VAL A 86 -18.72 0.14 15.75
N ARG A 87 -19.61 0.60 14.85
CA ARG A 87 -19.32 1.75 13.96
C ARG A 87 -18.88 3.00 14.72
N GLY A 88 -19.58 3.34 15.80
CA GLY A 88 -19.23 4.48 16.65
C GLY A 88 -17.84 4.36 17.32
N ALA A 89 -17.35 3.14 17.60
CA ALA A 89 -16.01 2.95 18.13
C ALA A 89 -14.94 3.23 17.07
N LEU A 90 -15.19 2.85 15.81
CA LEU A 90 -14.32 3.18 14.68
C LEU A 90 -14.25 4.70 14.46
N GLU A 91 -15.39 5.37 14.46
CA GLU A 91 -15.47 6.83 14.32
C GLU A 91 -14.75 7.54 15.47
N SER A 92 -14.97 7.09 16.70
CA SER A 92 -14.28 7.63 17.87
C SER A 92 -12.77 7.44 17.78
N MET A 93 -12.30 6.27 17.33
CA MET A 93 -10.87 6.00 17.21
C MET A 93 -10.20 6.82 16.11
N LEU A 94 -10.91 7.11 15.02
CA LEU A 94 -10.43 7.96 13.93
C LEU A 94 -10.57 9.47 14.24
N GLY A 95 -11.05 9.84 15.42
CA GLY A 95 -11.18 11.25 15.83
C GLY A 95 -12.21 12.02 15.00
N VAL A 96 -13.30 11.37 14.59
CA VAL A 96 -14.32 11.94 13.72
C VAL A 96 -15.17 12.95 14.48
N GLY A 97 -14.72 14.20 14.50
CA GLY A 97 -15.44 15.30 15.14
C GLY A 97 -16.40 16.07 14.23
N SER A 98 -16.38 15.82 12.91
CA SER A 98 -17.14 16.60 11.92
C SER A 98 -17.99 15.73 10.99
N ARG A 99 -19.09 16.29 10.48
CA ARG A 99 -19.93 15.65 9.45
C ARG A 99 -19.16 15.32 8.17
N VAL A 100 -18.19 16.16 7.79
CA VAL A 100 -17.36 15.95 6.59
C VAL A 100 -16.48 14.72 6.76
N SER A 101 -15.90 14.54 7.95
CA SER A 101 -15.10 13.36 8.30
C SER A 101 -15.93 12.07 8.29
N ALA A 102 -17.18 12.13 8.78
CA ALA A 102 -18.10 10.98 8.76
C ALA A 102 -18.47 10.57 7.32
N ALA A 103 -18.81 11.53 6.46
CA ALA A 103 -19.12 11.25 5.05
C ALA A 103 -17.93 10.60 4.33
N ARG A 104 -16.70 11.05 4.61
CA ARG A 104 -15.49 10.45 4.05
C ARG A 104 -15.26 9.01 4.53
N ILE A 105 -15.57 8.72 5.78
CA ILE A 105 -15.50 7.35 6.32
C ILE A 105 -16.52 6.44 5.64
N GLU A 106 -17.75 6.90 5.47
CA GLU A 106 -18.79 6.13 4.77
C GLU A 106 -18.41 5.86 3.30
N GLU A 107 -17.79 6.83 2.64
CA GLU A 107 -17.26 6.65 1.28
C GLU A 107 -16.17 5.56 1.24
N VAL A 108 -15.24 5.56 2.20
CA VAL A 108 -14.17 4.55 2.31
C VAL A 108 -14.75 3.17 2.66
N LEU A 109 -15.69 3.11 3.61
CA LEU A 109 -16.42 1.89 3.98
C LEU A 109 -17.19 1.32 2.79
N GLY A 110 -17.83 2.16 1.98
CA GLY A 110 -18.49 1.77 0.75
C GLY A 110 -17.55 1.09 -0.24
N ARG A 111 -16.34 1.62 -0.42
CA ARG A 111 -15.31 1.00 -1.27
C ARG A 111 -14.73 -0.30 -0.71
N LEU A 112 -14.55 -0.40 0.61
CA LEU A 112 -14.14 -1.64 1.26
C LEU A 112 -15.23 -2.72 1.17
N ALA A 113 -16.50 -2.32 1.29
CA ALA A 113 -17.65 -3.20 1.12
C ALA A 113 -17.84 -3.64 -0.33
N ALA A 114 -17.53 -2.80 -1.31
CA ALA A 114 -17.47 -3.17 -2.72
C ALA A 114 -16.40 -4.23 -3.02
N ARG A 115 -15.43 -4.41 -2.11
CA ARG A 115 -14.43 -5.49 -2.13
C ARG A 115 -14.74 -6.62 -1.16
N ALA A 116 -15.89 -6.59 -0.46
CA ALA A 116 -16.27 -7.53 0.60
C ALA A 116 -15.25 -7.68 1.74
N LEU A 117 -14.44 -6.65 1.99
CA LEU A 117 -13.46 -6.62 3.09
C LEU A 117 -14.12 -6.25 4.42
N VAL A 118 -15.12 -5.39 4.36
CA VAL A 118 -15.92 -4.93 5.50
C VAL A 118 -17.39 -4.98 5.09
N LEU A 119 -18.23 -5.61 5.90
CA LEU A 119 -19.68 -5.67 5.68
C LEU A 119 -20.38 -4.98 6.86
N ALA A 120 -21.21 -3.99 6.55
CA ALA A 120 -22.06 -3.36 7.55
C ALA A 120 -23.28 -4.25 7.84
N ASP A 121 -23.58 -4.35 9.13
CA ASP A 121 -24.80 -4.93 9.68
C ASP A 121 -25.56 -3.77 10.31
N ASP A 122 -26.37 -3.10 9.49
CA ASP A 122 -27.03 -1.84 9.86
C ASP A 122 -28.05 -2.03 10.99
N ASP A 123 -28.66 -3.21 11.08
CA ASP A 123 -29.60 -3.58 12.15
C ASP A 123 -28.92 -3.60 13.53
N LEU A 124 -27.65 -4.02 13.55
CA LEU A 124 -26.84 -4.08 14.77
C LEU A 124 -25.89 -2.88 14.94
N GLY A 125 -25.79 -2.00 13.94
CA GLY A 125 -24.83 -0.89 13.93
C GLY A 125 -23.37 -1.34 13.99
N VAL A 126 -23.06 -2.54 13.49
CA VAL A 126 -21.71 -3.12 13.53
C VAL A 126 -21.13 -3.34 12.14
N LEU A 127 -19.82 -3.43 12.09
CA LEU A 127 -19.03 -3.76 10.92
C LEU A 127 -18.41 -5.14 11.15
N ARG A 128 -18.57 -6.05 10.18
CA ARG A 128 -17.90 -7.35 10.18
C ARG A 128 -16.70 -7.31 9.24
N ILE A 129 -15.55 -7.71 9.75
CA ILE A 129 -14.28 -7.71 9.00
C ILE A 129 -14.04 -9.09 8.41
N HIS A 130 -13.66 -9.11 7.14
CA HIS A 130 -13.28 -10.35 6.47
C HIS A 130 -12.03 -10.97 7.11
N PRO A 131 -11.96 -12.30 7.31
CA PRO A 131 -10.76 -12.95 7.87
C PRO A 131 -9.47 -12.62 7.12
N ALA A 132 -9.52 -12.61 5.79
CA ALA A 132 -8.37 -12.22 4.96
C ALA A 132 -7.86 -10.79 5.22
N ALA A 133 -8.70 -9.88 5.74
CA ALA A 133 -8.25 -8.56 6.18
C ALA A 133 -7.57 -8.59 7.55
N LEU A 134 -7.93 -9.53 8.44
CA LEU A 134 -7.20 -9.75 9.69
C LEU A 134 -5.77 -10.22 9.40
N ASP A 135 -5.59 -11.08 8.40
CA ASP A 135 -4.28 -11.63 8.03
C ASP A 135 -3.31 -10.59 7.45
N LEU A 136 -3.82 -9.50 6.88
CA LEU A 136 -3.01 -8.38 6.36
C LEU A 136 -2.26 -7.65 7.47
N PHE A 137 -2.87 -7.52 8.65
CA PHE A 137 -2.34 -6.72 9.74
C PHE A 137 -1.99 -7.63 10.91
N ARG A 138 -0.84 -8.31 10.81
CA ARG A 138 -0.30 -9.14 11.91
C ARG A 138 -0.05 -8.34 13.21
N ALA A 139 0.17 -7.03 13.09
CA ALA A 139 0.33 -6.10 14.20
C ALA A 139 -0.31 -4.76 13.84
N PRO A 140 -1.66 -4.65 13.90
CA PRO A 140 -2.34 -3.43 13.52
C PRO A 140 -1.87 -2.29 14.43
N LEU A 141 -1.56 -1.13 13.83
CA LEU A 141 -1.04 0.06 14.51
C LEU A 141 0.31 -0.16 15.20
N GLY A 142 1.04 -1.23 14.87
CA GLY A 142 2.28 -1.61 15.54
C GLY A 142 2.10 -2.13 16.97
N LEU A 143 0.86 -2.34 17.42
CA LEU A 143 0.54 -2.86 18.74
C LEU A 143 0.66 -4.38 18.71
N ARG A 144 1.76 -4.92 19.25
CA ARG A 144 1.86 -6.36 19.49
C ARG A 144 0.87 -6.71 20.59
N SER A 145 -0.16 -7.48 20.25
CA SER A 145 -1.10 -8.07 21.19
C SER A 145 -0.36 -9.03 22.13
N HIS A 146 0.19 -8.52 23.23
CA HIS A 146 0.49 -9.28 24.43
C HIS A 146 -0.38 -8.68 25.52
N GLY A 147 -1.45 -9.38 25.90
CA GLY A 147 -2.28 -9.16 27.09
C GLY A 147 -2.52 -7.69 27.48
N ALA A 148 -3.24 -6.92 26.67
CA ALA A 148 -3.61 -5.53 27.00
C ALA A 148 -5.05 -5.45 27.55
N ALA A 149 -5.39 -6.30 28.53
CA ALA A 149 -6.61 -6.14 29.31
C ALA A 149 -6.43 -5.19 30.52
N ASP A 150 -5.19 -4.94 30.96
CA ASP A 150 -4.93 -4.17 32.20
C ASP A 150 -4.16 -2.86 32.02
N ALA A 151 -4.07 -2.33 30.80
CA ALA A 151 -3.37 -1.07 30.56
C ALA A 151 -4.07 -0.18 29.52
N LEU A 152 -5.33 0.19 29.77
CA LEU A 152 -5.90 1.38 29.15
C LEU A 152 -5.77 2.57 30.11
N PRO A 153 -4.91 3.57 29.85
CA PRO A 153 -5.09 4.89 30.43
C PRO A 153 -6.39 5.51 29.89
N PRO A 154 -7.01 6.44 30.62
CA PRO A 154 -8.31 6.99 30.25
C PRO A 154 -8.22 7.77 28.94
N ARG A 155 -9.18 7.47 28.05
CA ARG A 155 -9.71 8.26 26.91
C ARG A 155 -8.75 9.30 26.33
N HIS A 156 -8.21 9.01 25.14
CA HIS A 156 -7.53 9.99 24.31
C HIS A 156 -8.42 11.23 24.11
N ALA A 157 -7.90 12.38 24.52
CA ALA A 157 -8.33 13.69 24.02
C ALA A 157 -8.23 13.71 22.48
N PRO A 158 -8.93 14.65 21.79
CA PRO A 158 -8.75 14.85 20.36
C PRO A 158 -7.27 14.86 20.00
N LEU A 159 -6.88 14.25 18.88
CA LEU A 159 -5.52 14.33 18.33
C LEU A 159 -5.22 15.78 17.96
N GLU A 160 -4.95 16.61 18.95
CA GLU A 160 -4.02 17.72 18.82
C GLU A 160 -2.72 17.11 18.25
N PRO A 161 -2.10 17.72 17.22
CA PRO A 161 -0.84 17.22 16.67
C PRO A 161 0.12 17.02 17.83
N GLY A 162 0.37 15.76 18.17
CA GLY A 162 1.05 15.40 19.40
C GLY A 162 2.35 16.17 19.46
N ARG A 163 2.54 16.91 20.56
CA ARG A 163 3.83 17.56 20.84
C ARG A 163 4.90 16.50 20.58
N PRO A 164 5.85 16.74 19.66
CA PRO A 164 6.79 15.70 19.25
C PRO A 164 7.43 15.12 20.50
N ALA A 165 7.47 13.79 20.60
CA ALA A 165 8.10 13.12 21.72
C ALA A 165 9.47 13.76 21.96
N PRO A 166 9.83 14.13 23.20
CA PRO A 166 11.13 14.74 23.46
C PRO A 166 12.23 13.82 22.91
N GLY A 167 12.94 14.29 21.87
CA GLY A 167 13.95 13.51 21.15
C GLY A 167 13.64 13.18 19.68
N LEU A 168 12.39 13.35 19.22
CA LEU A 168 12.10 13.40 17.79
C LEU A 168 12.46 14.80 17.28
N ARG A 169 13.57 14.92 16.55
CA ARG A 169 13.90 16.14 15.78
C ARG A 169 12.65 16.58 15.04
N SER A 170 12.30 17.86 15.19
CA SER A 170 11.07 18.38 14.60
C SER A 170 11.05 18.06 13.11
N ALA A 171 9.86 17.79 12.53
CA ALA A 171 9.71 17.60 11.09
C ALA A 171 10.34 18.76 10.28
N HIS A 172 10.46 19.93 10.90
CA HIS A 172 11.08 21.12 10.36
C HIS A 172 12.62 21.04 10.28
N GLU A 173 13.29 20.37 11.22
CA GLU A 173 14.73 20.11 11.20
C GLU A 173 15.12 19.03 10.18
N GLY A 174 14.21 18.08 9.93
CA GLY A 174 14.37 17.07 8.88
C GLY A 174 14.03 17.57 7.47
N ALA A 175 13.25 18.66 7.35
CA ALA A 175 12.75 19.15 6.06
C ALA A 175 13.88 19.61 5.13
N ALA A 176 14.85 20.38 5.63
CA ALA A 176 15.97 20.85 4.82
C ALA A 176 16.87 19.69 4.35
N ALA A 177 17.14 18.73 5.24
CA ALA A 177 17.91 17.53 4.88
C ALA A 177 17.15 16.66 3.87
N GLY A 178 15.83 16.51 4.03
CA GLY A 178 14.96 15.79 3.11
C GLY A 178 14.90 16.45 1.73
N GLN A 179 14.77 17.77 1.67
CA GLN A 179 14.82 18.54 0.43
C GLN A 179 16.17 18.41 -0.27
N ALA A 180 17.28 18.51 0.46
CA ALA A 180 18.62 18.33 -0.09
C ALA A 180 18.84 16.91 -0.64
N ALA A 181 18.37 15.88 0.08
CA ALA A 181 18.42 14.50 -0.39
C ALA A 181 17.58 14.28 -1.65
N ALA A 182 16.36 14.84 -1.68
CA ALA A 182 15.47 14.78 -2.83
C ALA A 182 16.06 15.47 -4.07
N ALA A 183 16.64 16.67 -3.91
CA ALA A 183 17.33 17.37 -4.98
C ALA A 183 18.55 16.58 -5.49
N THR A 184 19.32 15.98 -4.58
CA THR A 184 20.47 15.12 -4.92
C THR A 184 20.04 13.88 -5.70
N ALA A 185 18.93 13.25 -5.32
CA ALA A 185 18.35 12.11 -6.03
C ALA A 185 17.96 12.47 -7.47
N LEU A 186 17.25 13.58 -7.67
CA LEU A 186 16.87 14.03 -9.01
C LEU A 186 18.10 14.38 -9.86
N ALA A 187 19.08 15.10 -9.30
CA ALA A 187 20.31 15.45 -10.00
C ALA A 187 21.12 14.21 -10.44
N ARG A 188 21.09 13.12 -9.66
CA ARG A 188 21.71 11.85 -10.04
C ARG A 188 20.98 11.17 -11.20
N LEU A 189 19.64 11.19 -11.20
CA LEU A 189 18.87 10.68 -12.33
C LEU A 189 19.12 11.51 -13.59
N ASP A 190 19.16 12.83 -13.49
CA ASP A 190 19.46 13.69 -14.64
C ASP A 190 20.83 13.37 -15.27
N ARG A 191 21.87 13.21 -14.44
CA ARG A 191 23.21 12.78 -14.91
C ARG A 191 23.20 11.37 -15.51
N LEU A 192 22.42 10.45 -14.94
CA LEU A 192 22.26 9.12 -15.50
C LEU A 192 21.63 9.21 -16.90
N LEU A 193 20.54 9.95 -17.06
CA LEU A 193 19.86 10.09 -18.36
C LEU A 193 20.75 10.77 -19.39
N GLU A 194 21.48 11.82 -19.00
CA GLU A 194 22.46 12.48 -19.87
C GLU A 194 23.48 11.47 -20.40
N ALA A 195 24.06 10.64 -19.52
CA ALA A 195 25.02 9.62 -19.90
C ALA A 195 24.45 8.62 -20.90
N PHE A 196 23.15 8.27 -20.79
CA PHE A 196 22.50 7.30 -21.67
C PHE A 196 22.08 7.88 -23.02
N THR A 197 22.20 9.20 -23.23
CA THR A 197 21.90 9.84 -24.53
C THR A 197 22.83 9.36 -25.63
N GLU A 198 24.11 9.07 -25.31
CA GLU A 198 25.10 8.55 -26.27
C GLU A 198 24.97 7.03 -26.53
N GLY A 199 24.12 6.35 -25.76
CA GLY A 199 23.86 4.92 -25.87
C GLY A 199 24.95 4.04 -25.23
N TRP A 200 24.55 3.15 -24.33
CA TRP A 200 25.45 2.25 -23.59
C TRP A 200 25.38 0.81 -24.13
N PRO A 201 26.48 0.05 -24.21
CA PRO A 201 26.44 -1.29 -24.81
C PRO A 201 25.56 -2.27 -24.03
N VAL A 202 24.73 -3.03 -24.75
CA VAL A 202 23.89 -4.10 -24.19
C VAL A 202 24.63 -5.44 -24.26
N LEU A 203 24.63 -6.20 -23.17
CA LEU A 203 25.15 -7.58 -23.17
C LEU A 203 24.24 -8.53 -23.95
N LYS A 204 24.79 -9.63 -24.47
CA LYS A 204 24.02 -10.65 -25.23
C LYS A 204 22.77 -11.18 -24.50
N ARG A 205 22.76 -11.18 -23.17
CA ARG A 205 21.64 -11.65 -22.33
C ARG A 205 20.69 -10.54 -21.87
N GLY A 206 20.83 -9.32 -22.41
CA GLY A 206 20.25 -8.13 -21.83
C GLY A 206 21.02 -7.68 -20.60
N GLY A 207 21.05 -6.36 -20.35
CA GLY A 207 21.75 -5.76 -19.22
C GLY A 207 23.05 -5.05 -19.59
N ILE A 208 23.76 -4.60 -18.56
CA ILE A 208 24.94 -3.72 -18.63
C ILE A 208 26.14 -4.43 -17.99
N ALA A 209 27.31 -4.33 -18.62
CA ALA A 209 28.54 -4.90 -18.09
C ALA A 209 28.91 -4.31 -16.72
N VAL A 210 29.49 -5.12 -15.83
CA VAL A 210 29.93 -4.65 -14.49
C VAL A 210 30.92 -3.48 -14.59
N ALA A 211 31.80 -3.49 -15.59
CA ALA A 211 32.73 -2.38 -15.84
C ALA A 211 32.00 -1.07 -16.13
N GLU A 212 30.91 -1.13 -16.90
CA GLU A 212 30.06 0.02 -17.19
C GLU A 212 29.27 0.46 -15.95
N VAL A 213 28.73 -0.46 -15.15
CA VAL A 213 28.10 -0.11 -13.86
C VAL A 213 29.08 0.64 -12.94
N ARG A 214 30.35 0.21 -12.88
CA ARG A 214 31.40 0.92 -12.13
C ARG A 214 31.73 2.29 -12.71
N ARG A 215 31.73 2.42 -14.05
CA ARG A 215 31.90 3.70 -14.74
C ARG A 215 30.76 4.65 -14.38
N LEU A 216 29.52 4.15 -14.37
CA LEU A 216 28.35 4.92 -13.94
C LEU A 216 28.44 5.33 -12.47
N GLY A 217 28.87 4.43 -11.57
CA GLY A 217 29.09 4.78 -10.16
C GLY A 217 30.08 5.92 -9.97
N ARG A 218 31.18 5.95 -10.76
CA ARG A 218 32.13 7.07 -10.76
C ARG A 218 31.48 8.37 -11.27
N LEU A 219 30.68 8.30 -12.33
CA LEU A 219 29.97 9.46 -12.89
C LEU A 219 28.97 10.06 -11.88
N LEU A 220 28.25 9.22 -11.17
CA LEU A 220 27.23 9.62 -10.20
C LEU A 220 27.80 9.92 -8.80
N HIS A 221 29.08 9.64 -8.57
CA HIS A 221 29.75 9.67 -7.26
C HIS A 221 29.04 8.81 -6.20
N VAL A 222 28.70 7.57 -6.58
CA VAL A 222 28.03 6.60 -5.69
C VAL A 222 28.73 5.22 -5.77
N PRO A 223 28.63 4.38 -4.72
CA PRO A 223 29.12 3.01 -4.77
C PRO A 223 28.42 2.19 -5.86
N GLU A 224 29.05 1.08 -6.27
CA GLU A 224 28.55 0.20 -7.35
C GLU A 224 27.10 -0.28 -7.09
N ASP A 225 26.77 -0.66 -5.85
CA ASP A 225 25.43 -1.15 -5.50
C ASP A 225 24.36 -0.06 -5.64
N GLU A 226 24.69 1.19 -5.29
CA GLU A 226 23.79 2.32 -5.46
C GLU A 226 23.62 2.69 -6.95
N ALA A 227 24.69 2.58 -7.75
CA ALA A 227 24.59 2.75 -9.20
C ALA A 227 23.66 1.70 -9.85
N ARG A 228 23.69 0.45 -9.37
CA ARG A 228 22.73 -0.59 -9.81
C ARG A 228 21.30 -0.22 -9.44
N LEU A 229 21.06 0.28 -8.24
CA LEU A 229 19.75 0.75 -7.81
C LEU A 229 19.23 1.85 -8.75
N TRP A 230 20.05 2.84 -9.08
CA TRP A 230 19.66 3.91 -10.03
C TRP A 230 19.31 3.36 -11.41
N LEU A 231 20.04 2.37 -11.91
CA LEU A 231 19.71 1.68 -13.17
C LEU A 231 18.37 0.94 -13.11
N HIS A 232 18.11 0.23 -12.01
CA HIS A 232 16.83 -0.46 -11.82
C HIS A 232 15.66 0.51 -11.74
N LEU A 233 15.80 1.63 -11.03
CA LEU A 233 14.78 2.66 -10.95
C LEU A 233 14.53 3.32 -12.31
N ALA A 234 15.58 3.61 -13.07
CA ALA A 234 15.45 4.18 -14.41
C ALA A 234 14.78 3.22 -15.38
N ALA A 235 15.05 1.91 -15.29
CA ALA A 235 14.39 0.90 -16.11
C ALA A 235 12.92 0.68 -15.70
N GLU A 236 12.62 0.63 -14.39
CA GLU A 236 11.26 0.48 -13.86
C GLU A 236 10.36 1.66 -14.27
N LEU A 237 10.92 2.87 -14.32
CA LEU A 237 10.25 4.08 -14.78
C LEU A 237 10.22 4.24 -16.31
N ASP A 238 10.72 3.25 -17.06
CA ASP A 238 10.86 3.29 -18.52
C ASP A 238 11.65 4.52 -19.02
N LEU A 239 12.60 5.03 -18.23
CA LEU A 239 13.44 6.17 -18.63
C LEU A 239 14.59 5.74 -19.55
N ILE A 240 15.00 4.47 -19.45
CA ILE A 240 16.01 3.87 -20.31
C ILE A 240 15.50 2.55 -20.87
N ALA A 241 15.82 2.27 -22.13
CA ALA A 241 15.45 1.03 -22.80
C ALA A 241 16.58 0.54 -23.71
N ALA A 242 16.68 -0.78 -23.90
CA ALA A 242 17.60 -1.38 -24.84
C ALA A 242 17.01 -1.33 -26.26
N SER A 243 17.66 -0.61 -27.18
CA SER A 243 17.32 -0.55 -28.59
C SER A 243 18.57 -0.70 -29.46
N HIS A 244 18.49 -1.50 -30.53
CA HIS A 244 19.59 -1.73 -31.47
C HIS A 244 20.94 -2.10 -30.80
N GLY A 245 20.89 -2.91 -29.73
CA GLY A 245 22.08 -3.34 -28.99
C GLY A 245 22.69 -2.27 -28.07
N ARG A 246 22.01 -1.15 -27.85
CA ARG A 246 22.43 -0.10 -26.91
C ARG A 246 21.29 0.29 -25.96
N TRP A 247 21.60 0.59 -24.72
CA TRP A 247 20.68 1.24 -23.79
C TRP A 247 20.68 2.74 -24.07
N THR A 248 19.52 3.30 -24.39
CA THR A 248 19.34 4.74 -24.65
C THR A 248 18.23 5.30 -23.78
N THR A 249 18.14 6.62 -23.69
CA THR A 249 16.98 7.29 -23.11
C THR A 249 15.73 7.08 -23.97
N THR A 250 14.56 7.07 -23.34
CA THR A 250 13.27 6.91 -24.00
C THR A 250 12.56 8.25 -24.21
N GLN A 251 11.42 8.23 -24.91
CA GLN A 251 10.52 9.39 -24.95
C GLN A 251 9.94 9.69 -23.55
N THR A 252 9.67 8.66 -22.75
CA THR A 252 9.24 8.76 -21.35
C THR A 252 10.25 9.56 -20.52
N ALA A 253 11.56 9.34 -20.70
CA ALA A 253 12.59 10.12 -20.04
C ALA A 253 12.53 11.61 -20.36
N THR A 254 12.27 11.96 -21.62
CA THR A 254 12.17 13.37 -22.03
C THR A 254 10.95 14.05 -21.39
N ALA A 255 9.81 13.35 -21.34
CA ALA A 255 8.61 13.84 -20.66
C ALA A 255 8.83 13.97 -19.15
N TRP A 256 9.42 12.96 -18.53
CA TRP A 256 9.71 12.92 -17.09
C TRP A 256 10.69 14.03 -16.68
N ALA A 257 11.74 14.29 -17.46
CA ALA A 257 12.71 15.36 -17.18
C ALA A 257 12.08 16.77 -17.19
N ARG A 258 10.99 16.97 -17.95
CA ARG A 258 10.25 18.24 -18.02
C ARG A 258 9.16 18.37 -16.94
N ALA A 259 8.85 17.30 -16.21
CA ALA A 259 7.83 17.34 -15.17
C ALA A 259 8.33 18.09 -13.93
N GLU A 260 7.39 18.60 -13.14
CA GLU A 260 7.67 19.25 -11.86
C GLU A 260 8.49 18.34 -10.92
N PRO A 261 9.49 18.86 -10.17
CA PRO A 261 10.32 18.04 -9.28
C PRO A 261 9.53 17.17 -8.30
N ALA A 262 8.40 17.66 -7.79
CA ALA A 262 7.53 16.91 -6.89
C ALA A 262 6.90 15.68 -7.56
N ALA A 263 6.48 15.81 -8.83
CA ALA A 263 5.93 14.68 -9.59
C ALA A 263 7.02 13.64 -9.89
N ARG A 264 8.21 14.10 -10.29
CA ARG A 264 9.38 13.24 -10.53
C ARG A 264 9.77 12.44 -9.28
N LEU A 265 9.76 13.08 -8.12
CA LEU A 265 10.01 12.41 -6.83
C LEU A 265 8.92 11.41 -6.45
N ALA A 266 7.65 11.74 -6.73
CA ALA A 266 6.54 10.82 -6.48
C ALA A 266 6.66 9.56 -7.34
N ASP A 267 7.03 9.69 -8.62
CA ASP A 267 7.31 8.56 -9.51
C ASP A 267 8.46 7.71 -8.99
N LEU A 268 9.56 8.35 -8.61
CA LEU A 268 10.72 7.67 -8.03
C LEU A 268 10.36 6.89 -6.75
N GLY A 269 9.57 7.50 -5.87
CA GLY A 269 9.09 6.86 -4.64
C GLY A 269 8.19 5.65 -4.93
N ARG A 270 7.31 5.74 -5.94
CA ARG A 270 6.49 4.60 -6.38
C ARG A 270 7.35 3.47 -6.94
N ALA A 271 8.27 3.76 -7.85
CA ALA A 271 9.17 2.76 -8.42
C ALA A 271 10.01 2.06 -7.33
N LEU A 272 10.51 2.81 -6.35
CA LEU A 272 11.27 2.23 -5.23
C LEU A 272 10.45 1.21 -4.43
N LEU A 273 9.14 1.45 -4.28
CA LEU A 273 8.22 0.56 -3.56
C LEU A 273 7.78 -0.66 -4.40
N THR A 274 7.87 -0.61 -5.73
CA THR A 274 7.51 -1.71 -6.62
C THR A 274 8.67 -2.65 -6.97
N LEU A 275 9.92 -2.23 -6.71
CA LEU A 275 11.09 -3.06 -7.02
C LEU A 275 11.02 -4.43 -6.30
N PRO A 276 11.15 -5.55 -7.04
CA PRO A 276 10.91 -6.90 -6.51
C PRO A 276 11.90 -7.38 -5.44
N ALA A 277 12.93 -6.59 -5.12
CA ALA A 277 13.76 -6.76 -3.93
C ALA A 277 14.56 -5.47 -3.70
N LEU A 278 14.17 -4.65 -2.73
CA LEU A 278 15.13 -3.75 -2.10
C LEU A 278 16.14 -4.63 -1.36
N PRO A 279 17.46 -4.57 -1.66
CA PRO A 279 18.45 -5.19 -0.81
C PRO A 279 18.51 -4.38 0.50
N LEU A 280 17.55 -4.59 1.40
CA LEU A 280 17.57 -4.05 2.75
C LEU A 280 18.58 -4.78 3.66
N GLU A 281 19.35 -5.73 3.12
CA GLU A 281 20.46 -6.35 3.82
C GLU A 281 21.75 -5.58 3.57
N VAL A 282 22.06 -4.67 4.50
CA VAL A 282 23.45 -4.33 4.80
C VAL A 282 24.13 -5.62 5.26
N ARG A 283 24.74 -6.38 4.33
CA ARG A 283 25.74 -7.39 4.68
C ARG A 283 26.88 -6.67 5.38
N ARG A 284 26.82 -6.61 6.71
CA ARG A 284 27.97 -6.24 7.56
C ARG A 284 29.11 -7.15 7.16
N ARG A 285 30.06 -6.63 6.37
CA ARG A 285 31.32 -7.32 6.11
C ARG A 285 31.95 -7.63 7.47
N ARG A 286 31.95 -8.90 7.87
CA ARG A 286 32.83 -9.38 8.93
C ARG A 286 34.24 -9.02 8.49
N ARG A 287 34.90 -8.11 9.21
CA ARG A 287 36.35 -7.96 9.16
C ARG A 287 36.93 -9.28 9.67
N ALA A 288 37.38 -10.14 8.77
CA ALA A 288 38.35 -11.16 9.13
C ALA A 288 39.71 -10.45 9.25
N ARG A 289 40.34 -10.66 10.40
CA ARG A 289 41.74 -10.31 10.66
C ARG A 289 42.66 -11.18 9.82
#